data_AF-A0AAW2LLC3-F1
#
_entry.id   AF-A0AAW2LLC3-F1
#
_cell.length_a   1.000
_cell.length_b   1.000
_cell.length_c   1.000
_cell.angle_alpha   90.00
_cell.angle_beta   90.00
_cell.angle_gamma   90.00
#
_symmetry.space_group_name_H-M   'P 1'
#
loop_
_entity.id
_entity.type
_entity.pdbx_description
1 polymer ?
#
loop_
_entity_poly.entity_id
_entity_poly.type
_entity_poly.pdbx_seq_one_letter_code
_entity_poly.pdbx_strand_id
1 'polypeptide(L)'
;MIAWNFCLMRPDRIKALVNTSIVFQPRNPAVQPIQRYRALLGDGFYMSWELSSSWTGSQIKVPVKFLIGDLDLTYHFPGVKEYIDNGDFKKYVPLLETVVVMEGVAHFLNQERPEEVSEHIYDFIKKF
;
A
#
# COMPACT_ATOMS: atom_id res chain seq x y z
N MET A 1 4.66 -3.02 2.54
CA MET A 1 5.38 -3.49 1.32
C MET A 1 5.27 -4.99 1.09
N ILE A 2 5.54 -5.86 2.07
CA ILE A 2 5.54 -7.32 1.88
C ILE A 2 4.18 -7.86 1.38
N ALA A 3 3.07 -7.45 2.00
CA ALA A 3 1.73 -7.93 1.64
C ALA A 3 1.36 -7.68 0.16
N TRP A 4 1.72 -6.50 -0.37
CA TRP A 4 1.55 -6.18 -1.79
C TRP A 4 2.32 -7.15 -2.69
N ASN A 5 3.57 -7.44 -2.33
CA ASN A 5 4.42 -8.35 -3.12
C ASN A 5 3.86 -9.77 -3.13
N PHE A 6 3.28 -10.26 -2.03
CA PHE A 6 2.61 -11.57 -2.01
C PHE A 6 1.42 -11.61 -2.99
N CYS A 7 0.64 -10.53 -3.07
CA CYS A 7 -0.46 -10.44 -4.04
C CYS A 7 0.02 -10.41 -5.49
N LEU A 8 1.20 -9.84 -5.75
CA LEU A 8 1.83 -9.86 -7.07
C LEU A 8 2.42 -11.24 -7.42
N MET A 9 3.05 -11.91 -6.46
CA MET A 9 3.73 -13.19 -6.69
C MET A 9 2.78 -14.37 -6.76
N ARG A 10 1.76 -14.41 -5.88
CA ARG A 10 0.83 -15.54 -5.72
C ARG A 10 -0.63 -15.09 -5.67
N PRO A 11 -1.13 -14.35 -6.68
CA PRO A 11 -2.53 -13.96 -6.72
C PRO A 11 -3.48 -15.16 -6.70
N ASP A 12 -3.00 -16.35 -7.14
CA ASP A 12 -3.72 -17.62 -7.09
C ASP A 12 -3.96 -18.15 -5.66
N ARG A 13 -3.20 -17.66 -4.67
CA ARG A 13 -3.29 -18.12 -3.27
C ARG A 13 -3.83 -17.05 -2.32
N ILE A 14 -3.92 -15.80 -2.75
CA ILE A 14 -4.40 -14.70 -1.92
C ILE A 14 -5.84 -14.39 -2.31
N LYS A 15 -6.77 -14.64 -1.39
CA LYS A 15 -8.20 -14.37 -1.61
C LYS A 15 -8.56 -12.89 -1.47
N ALA A 16 -7.95 -12.20 -0.51
CA ALA A 16 -8.21 -10.81 -0.19
C ALA A 16 -7.07 -10.22 0.64
N LEU A 17 -6.93 -8.90 0.66
CA LEU A 17 -5.91 -8.19 1.42
C LEU A 17 -6.52 -7.02 2.22
N VAL A 18 -6.25 -6.97 3.52
CA VAL A 18 -6.34 -5.73 4.30
C VAL A 18 -4.93 -5.21 4.50
N ASN A 19 -4.67 -3.97 4.08
CA ASN A 19 -3.37 -3.35 4.29
C ASN A 19 -3.52 -1.99 4.96
N THR A 20 -2.54 -1.61 5.77
CA THR A 20 -2.56 -0.38 6.56
C THR A 20 -1.36 0.50 6.22
N SER A 21 -1.54 1.82 6.31
CA SER A 21 -0.51 2.88 6.27
C SER A 21 0.25 3.03 4.96
N ILE A 22 0.82 1.96 4.42
CA ILE A 22 1.68 1.98 3.24
C ILE A 22 0.88 1.68 1.98
N VAL A 23 0.56 2.73 1.22
CA VAL A 23 -0.10 2.63 -0.10
C VAL A 23 0.68 1.74 -1.07
N PHE A 24 -0.02 1.13 -2.02
CA PHE A 24 0.65 0.43 -3.12
C PHE A 24 1.26 1.46 -4.07
N GLN A 25 2.58 1.45 -4.17
CA GLN A 25 3.30 2.26 -5.15
C GLN A 25 3.76 1.33 -6.29
N PRO A 26 3.16 1.45 -7.48
CA PRO A 26 3.60 0.68 -8.62
C PRO A 26 5.00 1.13 -9.01
N ARG A 27 5.79 0.18 -9.51
CA ARG A 27 7.10 0.51 -10.05
C ARG A 27 6.93 1.39 -11.29
N ASN A 28 7.49 2.60 -11.22
CA ASN A 28 7.62 3.51 -12.35
C ASN A 28 9.06 3.48 -12.89
N PRO A 29 9.32 2.98 -14.11
CA PRO A 29 10.66 2.89 -14.67
C PRO A 29 11.27 4.26 -15.04
N ALA A 30 10.45 5.31 -15.18
CA ALA A 30 10.90 6.67 -15.46
C ALA A 30 11.40 7.39 -14.20
N VAL A 31 10.99 6.92 -13.02
CA VAL A 31 11.60 7.35 -11.76
C VAL A 31 12.72 6.36 -11.50
N GLN A 32 13.98 6.80 -11.40
CA GLN A 32 15.08 5.94 -10.96
C GLN A 32 15.20 6.05 -9.45
N PRO A 33 14.54 5.19 -8.65
CA PRO A 33 14.57 5.33 -7.22
C PRO A 33 15.97 4.99 -6.70
N ILE A 34 16.86 4.39 -7.51
CA ILE A 34 18.28 4.15 -7.21
C ILE A 34 18.89 5.46 -6.82
N GLN A 35 18.74 6.47 -7.67
CA GLN A 35 19.46 7.70 -7.50
C GLN A 35 18.87 8.46 -6.32
N ARG A 36 17.54 8.46 -6.21
CA ARG A 36 16.83 9.13 -5.12
C ARG A 36 17.05 8.47 -3.76
N TYR A 37 16.93 7.15 -3.66
CA TYR A 37 17.14 6.42 -2.40
C TYR A 37 18.62 6.27 -2.05
N ARG A 38 19.56 6.15 -3.01
CA ARG A 38 21.00 6.25 -2.69
C ARG A 38 21.32 7.62 -2.12
N ALA A 39 20.80 8.69 -2.72
CA ALA A 39 21.01 10.05 -2.22
C ALA A 39 20.40 10.29 -0.83
N LEU A 40 19.26 9.66 -0.51
CA LEU A 40 18.54 9.87 0.75
C LEU A 40 18.91 8.88 1.86
N LEU A 41 19.26 7.63 1.52
CA LEU A 41 19.34 6.48 2.44
C LEU A 41 20.60 5.63 2.26
N GLY A 42 21.49 5.95 1.31
CA GLY A 42 22.75 5.25 1.06
C GLY A 42 22.65 3.99 0.17
N ASP A 43 23.79 3.35 -0.09
CA ASP A 43 23.94 2.33 -1.15
C ASP A 43 23.29 0.97 -0.84
N GLY A 44 22.99 0.66 0.42
CA GLY A 44 22.45 -0.63 0.85
C GLY A 44 20.95 -0.85 0.60
N PHE A 45 20.20 0.20 0.25
CA PHE A 45 18.72 0.16 0.25
C PHE A 45 18.08 -0.46 -1.01
N TYR A 46 18.88 -0.85 -2.02
CA TYR A 46 18.35 -0.94 -3.38
C TYR A 46 18.01 -2.33 -3.96
N MET A 47 18.48 -3.41 -3.35
CA MET A 47 18.39 -4.75 -3.96
C MET A 47 16.94 -5.18 -4.29
N SER A 48 15.98 -4.79 -3.45
CA SER A 48 14.55 -5.12 -3.64
C SER A 48 13.93 -4.48 -4.88
N TRP A 49 14.46 -3.34 -5.32
CA TRP A 49 13.94 -2.66 -6.51
C TRP A 49 14.33 -3.40 -7.79
N GLU A 50 15.58 -3.83 -7.94
CA GLU A 50 16.00 -4.56 -9.16
C GLU A 50 15.27 -5.90 -9.32
N LEU A 51 15.15 -6.64 -8.21
CA LEU A 51 14.47 -7.94 -8.19
C LEU A 51 12.99 -7.85 -8.53
N SER A 52 12.34 -6.70 -8.32
CA SER A 52 10.92 -6.51 -8.61
C SER A 52 10.62 -5.96 -10.02
N SER A 53 11.63 -5.92 -10.90
CA SER A 53 11.52 -5.32 -12.24
C SER A 53 10.50 -6.00 -13.17
N SER A 54 10.30 -7.31 -13.06
CA SER A 54 9.29 -8.05 -13.83
C SER A 54 7.85 -7.65 -13.52
N TRP A 55 7.60 -7.01 -12.37
CA TRP A 55 6.28 -6.50 -11.97
C TRP A 55 6.06 -5.02 -12.34
N THR A 56 6.88 -4.44 -13.22
CA THR A 56 6.67 -3.08 -13.73
C THR A 56 5.26 -2.93 -14.32
N GLY A 57 4.51 -1.92 -13.85
CA GLY A 57 3.14 -1.66 -14.31
C GLY A 57 2.09 -2.72 -13.91
N SER A 58 2.45 -3.69 -13.06
CA SER A 58 1.51 -4.73 -12.62
C SER A 58 0.46 -4.18 -11.66
N GLN A 59 -0.74 -4.78 -11.73
CA GLN A 59 -1.87 -4.46 -10.85
C GLN A 59 -2.02 -5.49 -9.74
N ILE A 60 -2.57 -5.05 -8.60
CA ILE A 60 -3.05 -5.92 -7.53
C ILE A 60 -4.47 -6.37 -7.89
N LYS A 61 -4.60 -7.62 -8.33
CA LYS A 61 -5.88 -8.18 -8.86
C LYS A 61 -6.67 -9.01 -7.83
N VAL A 62 -6.44 -8.77 -6.55
CA VAL A 62 -7.22 -9.36 -5.45
C VAL A 62 -8.06 -8.27 -4.79
N PRO A 63 -9.22 -8.59 -4.18
CA PRO A 63 -9.97 -7.65 -3.36
C PRO A 63 -9.12 -7.02 -2.27
N VAL A 64 -9.19 -5.70 -2.12
CA VAL A 64 -8.37 -4.96 -1.15
C VAL A 64 -9.21 -4.00 -0.32
N LYS A 65 -8.94 -3.96 0.98
CA LYS A 65 -9.32 -2.85 1.86
C LYS A 65 -8.07 -2.16 2.38
N PHE A 66 -8.04 -0.83 2.33
CA PHE A 66 -6.90 -0.04 2.75
C PHE A 66 -7.30 0.95 3.84
N LEU A 67 -6.51 1.00 4.91
CA LEU A 67 -6.71 1.90 6.05
C LEU A 67 -5.47 2.78 6.21
N ILE A 68 -5.65 4.06 6.49
CA ILE A 68 -4.56 4.99 6.79
C ILE A 68 -5.02 6.01 7.82
N GLY A 69 -4.12 6.43 8.70
CA GLY A 69 -4.40 7.49 9.66
C GLY A 69 -4.27 8.86 9.00
N ASP A 70 -5.11 9.82 9.40
CA ASP A 70 -5.01 11.19 8.92
C ASP A 70 -3.74 11.91 9.43
N LEU A 71 -3.19 11.49 10.57
CA LEU A 71 -1.92 11.96 11.13
C LEU A 71 -0.73 11.10 10.69
N ASP A 72 -0.93 10.07 9.85
CA ASP A 72 0.14 9.21 9.36
C ASP A 72 1.14 10.05 8.53
N LEU A 73 2.42 9.93 8.87
CA LEU A 73 3.50 10.63 8.15
C LEU A 73 3.52 10.26 6.65
N THR A 74 3.15 9.03 6.31
CA THR A 74 3.16 8.53 4.93
C THR A 74 1.99 9.07 4.13
N TYR A 75 0.86 9.38 4.79
CA TYR A 75 -0.27 10.07 4.17
C TYR A 75 0.10 11.50 3.76
N HIS A 76 1.06 12.11 4.46
CA HIS A 76 1.55 13.45 4.19
C HIS A 76 2.78 13.51 3.27
N PHE A 77 3.25 12.36 2.76
CA PHE A 77 4.29 12.38 1.74
C PHE A 77 3.76 13.04 0.46
N PRO A 78 4.58 13.86 -0.24
CA PRO A 78 4.15 14.56 -1.44
C PRO A 78 3.54 13.61 -2.48
N GLY A 79 2.31 13.89 -2.91
CA GLY A 79 1.61 13.11 -3.93
C GLY A 79 0.76 11.94 -3.40
N VAL A 80 0.84 11.58 -2.12
CA VAL A 80 0.10 10.42 -1.59
C VAL A 80 -1.39 10.70 -1.42
N LYS A 81 -1.78 11.86 -0.89
CA LYS A 81 -3.21 12.24 -0.77
C LYS A 81 -3.83 12.33 -2.16
N GLU A 82 -3.16 13.02 -3.07
CA GLU A 82 -3.60 13.14 -4.45
C GLU A 82 -3.77 11.77 -5.11
N TYR A 83 -2.81 10.86 -4.92
CA TYR A 83 -2.86 9.50 -5.47
C TYR A 83 -4.04 8.66 -4.94
N ILE A 84 -4.42 8.86 -3.67
CA ILE A 84 -5.59 8.22 -3.07
C ILE A 84 -6.88 8.85 -3.60
N ASP A 85 -6.98 10.17 -3.59
CA ASP A 85 -8.21 10.92 -3.85
C ASP A 85 -8.56 11.01 -5.35
N ASN A 86 -7.56 11.09 -6.23
CA ASN A 86 -7.75 11.25 -7.67
C ASN A 86 -8.07 9.93 -8.40
N GLY A 87 -8.12 8.81 -7.66
CA GLY A 87 -8.40 7.48 -8.20
C GLY A 87 -7.22 6.77 -8.86
N ASP A 88 -6.02 7.36 -8.86
CA ASP A 88 -4.80 6.70 -9.36
C ASP A 88 -4.49 5.43 -8.59
N PHE A 89 -4.78 5.40 -7.29
CA PHE A 89 -4.63 4.19 -6.48
C PHE A 89 -5.48 3.03 -7.04
N LYS A 90 -6.71 3.30 -7.48
CA LYS A 90 -7.58 2.30 -8.12
C LYS A 90 -7.09 1.86 -9.50
N LYS A 91 -6.28 2.66 -10.21
CA LYS A 91 -5.67 2.23 -11.49
C LYS A 91 -4.76 1.02 -11.29
N TYR A 92 -4.08 0.95 -10.14
CA TYR A 92 -3.16 -0.15 -9.82
C TYR A 92 -3.75 -1.19 -8.88
N VAL A 93 -4.79 -0.84 -8.12
CA VAL A 93 -5.56 -1.76 -7.26
C VAL A 93 -7.03 -1.71 -7.70
N PRO A 94 -7.39 -2.32 -8.84
CA PRO A 94 -8.73 -2.20 -9.43
C PRO A 94 -9.87 -2.72 -8.55
N LEU A 95 -9.57 -3.64 -7.62
CA LEU A 95 -10.55 -4.22 -6.68
C LEU A 95 -10.46 -3.59 -5.28
N LEU A 96 -9.98 -2.36 -5.19
CA LEU A 96 -9.91 -1.59 -3.95
C LEU A 96 -11.31 -1.12 -3.52
N GLU A 97 -11.75 -1.58 -2.34
CA GLU A 97 -12.87 -0.99 -1.61
C GLU A 97 -12.53 0.45 -1.19
N THR A 98 -13.53 1.21 -0.71
CA THR A 98 -13.30 2.58 -0.25
C THR A 98 -12.15 2.64 0.76
N VAL A 99 -11.20 3.55 0.54
CA VAL A 99 -10.08 3.80 1.46
C VAL A 99 -10.65 4.40 2.74
N VAL A 100 -10.26 3.84 3.87
CA VAL A 100 -10.61 4.37 5.19
C VAL A 100 -9.49 5.29 5.65
N VAL A 101 -9.82 6.58 5.83
CA VAL A 101 -8.93 7.56 6.47
C VAL A 101 -9.43 7.75 7.91
N MET A 102 -8.64 7.31 8.89
CA MET A 102 -9.01 7.33 10.31
C MET A 102 -8.58 8.65 10.95
N GLU A 103 -9.53 9.37 11.56
CA GLU A 103 -9.30 10.68 12.20
C GLU A 103 -8.55 10.55 13.53
N GLY A 104 -7.52 11.38 13.72
CA GLY A 104 -6.70 11.43 14.93
C GLY A 104 -5.82 10.19 15.14
N VAL A 105 -5.44 9.50 14.06
CA VAL A 105 -4.62 8.27 14.12
C VAL A 105 -3.34 8.46 13.33
N ALA A 106 -2.20 8.09 13.93
CA ALA A 106 -0.90 8.15 13.27
C ALA A 106 -0.56 6.82 12.58
N HIS A 107 0.73 6.45 12.54
CA HIS A 107 1.21 5.37 11.69
C HIS A 107 0.85 3.96 12.17
N PHE A 108 0.63 3.77 13.48
CA PHE A 108 0.43 2.46 14.08
C PHE A 108 -1.05 2.27 14.44
N LEU A 109 -1.91 2.32 13.42
CA LEU A 109 -3.38 2.29 13.57
C LEU A 109 -3.86 1.15 14.47
N ASN A 110 -3.27 -0.04 14.32
CA ASN A 110 -3.64 -1.22 15.10
C ASN A 110 -3.25 -1.15 16.58
N GLN A 111 -2.35 -0.25 16.98
CA GLN A 111 -2.00 0.02 18.38
C GLN A 111 -2.81 1.20 18.94
N GLU A 112 -3.11 2.20 18.10
CA GLU A 112 -3.81 3.42 18.50
C GLU A 112 -5.34 3.26 18.55
N ARG A 113 -5.89 2.43 17.67
CA ARG A 113 -7.33 2.11 17.55
C ARG A 113 -7.53 0.61 17.27
N PRO A 114 -7.12 -0.28 18.21
CA PRO A 114 -7.10 -1.73 17.97
C PRO A 114 -8.48 -2.31 17.63
N GLU A 115 -9.52 -1.85 18.31
CA GLU A 115 -10.89 -2.38 18.15
C GLU A 115 -11.46 -2.04 16.78
N GLU A 116 -11.41 -0.76 16.39
CA GLU A 116 -11.89 -0.26 15.09
C GLU A 116 -11.14 -0.90 13.92
N VAL A 117 -9.81 -1.01 14.01
CA VAL A 117 -9.00 -1.69 12.99
C VAL A 117 -9.37 -3.18 12.91
N SER A 118 -9.57 -3.85 14.04
CA SER A 118 -9.95 -5.26 14.09
C SER A 118 -11.33 -5.50 13.47
N GLU A 119 -12.30 -4.63 13.74
CA GLU A 119 -13.63 -4.66 13.13
C GLU A 119 -13.53 -4.52 11.60
N HIS A 120 -12.78 -3.53 11.12
CA HIS A 120 -12.55 -3.35 9.70
C HIS A 120 -11.91 -4.55 9.01
N ILE A 121 -10.96 -5.23 9.68
CA ILE A 121 -10.33 -6.45 9.20
C ILE A 121 -11.34 -7.59 9.16
N TYR A 122 -12.05 -7.81 10.26
CA TYR A 122 -12.99 -8.92 10.44
C TYR A 122 -14.15 -8.85 9.44
N ASP A 123 -14.78 -7.68 9.31
CA ASP A 123 -15.91 -7.47 8.40
C ASP A 123 -15.53 -7.65 6.94
N PHE A 124 -14.30 -7.30 6.59
CA PHE A 124 -13.81 -7.48 5.22
C PHE A 124 -13.48 -8.94 4.92
N ILE A 125 -12.75 -9.62 5.81
CA ILE A 125 -12.31 -11.00 5.58
C ILE A 125 -13.50 -11.96 5.57
N LYS A 126 -14.56 -11.69 6.34
CA LYS A 126 -15.80 -12.49 6.36
C LYS A 126 -16.51 -12.63 5.01
N LYS A 127 -16.17 -11.80 4.02
CA LYS A 127 -16.75 -11.85 2.67
C LYS A 127 -16.19 -13.00 1.80
N PHE A 128 -15.18 -13.77 2.26
CA PHE A 128 -14.38 -14.72 1.46
C PHE A 128 -14.14 -16.09 2.12
#